data_AF-A0A4V2H8R0-F1
#
_entry.id   AF-A0A4V2H8R0-F1
#
_cell.length_a   1.000
_cell.length_b   1.000
_cell.length_c   1.000
_cell.angle_alpha   90.00
_cell.angle_beta   90.00
_cell.angle_gamma   90.00
#
_symmetry.space_group_name_H-M   'P 1'
#
loop_
_entity.id
_entity.type
_entity.pdbx_description
1 polymer ?
#
loop_
_entity_poly.entity_id
_entity_poly.type
_entity_poly.pdbx_seq_one_letter_code
_entity_poly.pdbx_strand_id
1 'polypeptide(L)'
;MKILLVIFLCSALFLQGVFCADLGSCNKPEDCGPGECCTIGMFRYAKPQCLPMLKEGANCRVGNAPEDKIFYYPDGQIQTTGVYRTLCPCDSGLSCIRGKCISVKQF
;
A
#
# COMPACT_ATOMS: atom_id res chain seq x y z
N MET A 1 -3.75 -13.04 43.01
CA MET A 1 -2.55 -12.60 42.27
C MET A 1 -2.32 -13.37 40.96
N LYS A 2 -2.52 -14.70 40.90
CA LYS A 2 -2.34 -15.49 39.65
C LYS A 2 -3.26 -15.07 38.49
N ILE A 3 -4.53 -14.74 38.76
CA ILE A 3 -5.51 -14.36 37.73
C ILE A 3 -5.16 -13.02 37.06
N LEU A 4 -4.70 -12.04 37.83
CA LEU A 4 -4.24 -10.74 37.31
C LEU A 4 -3.03 -10.89 36.38
N LEU A 5 -2.13 -11.83 36.71
CA LEU A 5 -0.94 -12.14 35.92
C LEU A 5 -1.30 -12.80 34.57
N VAL A 6 -2.31 -13.68 34.59
CA VAL A 6 -2.85 -14.31 33.36
C VAL A 6 -3.54 -13.28 32.46
N ILE A 7 -4.33 -12.36 33.02
CA ILE A 7 -4.99 -11.30 32.24
C ILE A 7 -3.94 -10.38 31.60
N PHE A 8 -2.90 -10.00 32.36
CA PHE A 8 -1.82 -9.14 31.84
C PHE A 8 -1.03 -9.81 30.70
N LEU A 9 -0.71 -11.10 30.84
CA LEU A 9 -0.04 -11.89 29.80
C LEU A 9 -0.91 -12.07 28.55
N CYS A 10 -2.21 -12.34 28.71
CA CYS A 10 -3.14 -12.43 27.59
C CYS A 10 -3.26 -11.08 26.86
N SER A 11 -3.42 -9.96 27.59
CA SER A 11 -3.49 -8.63 26.97
C SER A 11 -2.22 -8.28 26.19
N ALA A 12 -1.04 -8.65 26.69
CA ALA A 12 0.23 -8.43 25.98
C ALA A 12 0.33 -9.27 24.69
N LEU A 13 -0.20 -10.49 24.67
CA LEU A 13 -0.27 -11.33 23.47
C LEU A 13 -1.25 -10.76 22.42
N PHE A 14 -2.40 -10.25 22.84
CA PHE A 14 -3.36 -9.62 21.92
C PHE A 14 -2.82 -8.34 21.26
N LEU A 15 -1.98 -7.57 21.96
CA LEU A 15 -1.34 -6.37 21.42
C LEU A 15 -0.30 -6.66 20.31
N GLN A 16 0.30 -7.85 20.28
CA GLN A 16 1.34 -8.19 19.29
C GLN A 16 0.79 -8.53 17.90
N GLY A 17 -0.43 -9.06 17.82
CA GLY A 17 -1.05 -9.47 16.55
C GLY A 17 -1.47 -8.32 15.63
N VAL A 18 -1.58 -7.09 16.17
CA VAL A 18 -2.07 -5.92 15.42
C VAL A 18 -0.96 -5.24 14.59
N PHE A 19 0.32 -5.45 14.94
CA PHE A 19 1.44 -4.69 14.35
C PHE A 19 2.12 -5.35 13.14
N CYS A 20 1.72 -6.56 12.74
CA CYS A 20 2.24 -7.24 11.54
C CYS A 20 1.14 -7.43 10.49
N ALA A 21 0.48 -6.33 10.09
CA ALA A 21 -0.29 -6.34 8.86
C ALA A 21 0.70 -6.52 7.69
N ASP A 22 0.76 -7.74 7.15
CA ASP A 22 1.44 -7.98 5.88
C ASP A 22 0.72 -7.15 4.80
N LEU A 23 1.47 -6.28 4.12
CA LEU A 23 0.92 -5.38 3.11
C LEU A 23 0.57 -6.12 1.80
N GLY A 24 0.64 -7.45 1.78
CA GLY A 24 0.26 -8.30 0.65
C GLY A 24 1.22 -8.14 -0.52
N SER A 25 1.80 -9.23 -1.01
CA SER A 25 2.60 -9.21 -2.24
C SER A 25 1.71 -9.07 -3.48
N CYS A 26 2.13 -8.30 -4.47
CA CYS A 26 1.40 -8.14 -5.73
C CYS A 26 2.34 -8.04 -6.94
N ASN A 27 1.81 -8.32 -8.13
CA ASN A 27 2.47 -8.05 -9.41
C ASN A 27 1.61 -7.14 -10.31
N LYS A 28 0.31 -7.05 -10.05
CA LYS A 28 -0.67 -6.24 -10.77
C LYS A 28 -1.80 -5.76 -9.83
N PRO A 29 -2.58 -4.75 -10.20
CA PRO A 29 -3.63 -4.20 -9.33
C PRO A 29 -4.68 -5.22 -8.88
N GLU A 30 -4.99 -6.21 -9.72
CA GLU A 30 -6.02 -7.22 -9.43
C GLU A 30 -5.62 -8.21 -8.33
N ASP A 31 -4.34 -8.22 -7.94
CA ASP A 31 -3.86 -9.02 -6.82
C ASP A 31 -4.22 -8.36 -5.47
N CYS A 32 -4.61 -7.09 -5.46
CA CYS A 32 -4.91 -6.31 -4.27
C CYS A 32 -6.42 -6.22 -3.97
N GLY A 33 -6.76 -5.86 -2.73
CA GLY A 33 -8.14 -5.69 -2.30
C GLY A 33 -8.82 -4.46 -2.88
N PRO A 34 -10.15 -4.33 -2.70
CA PRO A 34 -10.89 -3.14 -3.08
C PRO A 34 -10.34 -1.89 -2.39
N GLY A 35 -10.10 -0.82 -3.16
CA GLY A 35 -9.56 0.43 -2.62
C GLY A 35 -8.06 0.38 -2.33
N GLU A 36 -7.35 -0.61 -2.88
CA GLU A 36 -5.89 -0.72 -2.84
C GLU A 36 -5.29 -0.71 -4.25
N CYS A 37 -3.99 -0.46 -4.34
CA CYS A 37 -3.24 -0.59 -5.56
C CYS A 37 -1.91 -1.32 -5.31
N CYS A 38 -1.34 -1.88 -6.38
CA CYS A 38 0.00 -2.45 -6.31
C CYS A 38 1.06 -1.35 -6.46
N THR A 39 2.01 -1.30 -5.52
CA THR A 39 3.09 -0.30 -5.52
C THR A 39 4.46 -0.95 -5.42
N ILE A 40 5.49 -0.27 -5.91
CA ILE A 40 6.89 -0.64 -5.64
C ILE A 40 7.68 0.54 -5.08
N GLY A 41 8.47 0.26 -4.03
CA GLY A 41 9.37 1.23 -3.43
C GLY A 41 10.56 1.59 -4.32
N MET A 42 11.30 2.64 -3.94
CA MET A 42 12.47 3.13 -4.70
C MET A 42 13.81 2.55 -4.23
N PHE A 43 13.81 1.67 -3.23
CA PHE A 43 15.02 1.04 -2.71
C PHE A 43 15.41 -0.20 -3.53
N ARG A 44 16.70 -0.55 -3.51
CA ARG A 44 17.20 -1.73 -4.23
C ARG A 44 16.51 -2.98 -3.70
N TYR A 45 16.08 -3.83 -4.62
CA TYR A 45 15.35 -5.07 -4.34
C TYR A 45 14.02 -4.89 -3.61
N ALA A 46 13.41 -3.70 -3.65
CA ALA A 46 12.01 -3.53 -3.26
C ALA A 46 11.14 -4.56 -4.00
N LYS A 47 10.28 -5.26 -3.28
CA LYS A 47 9.25 -6.13 -3.84
C LYS A 47 7.94 -5.34 -3.88
N PRO A 48 7.06 -5.58 -4.86
CA PRO A 48 5.81 -4.85 -4.93
C PRO A 48 4.84 -5.31 -3.84
N GLN A 49 4.04 -4.37 -3.33
CA GLN A 49 3.12 -4.57 -2.21
C GLN A 49 1.82 -3.80 -2.43
N CYS A 50 0.72 -4.32 -1.88
CA CYS A 50 -0.55 -3.62 -1.87
C CYS A 50 -0.53 -2.47 -0.87
N LEU A 51 -0.99 -1.30 -1.30
CA LEU A 51 -1.16 -0.14 -0.43
C LEU A 51 -2.57 0.44 -0.65
N PRO A 52 -3.15 1.09 0.37
CA PRO A 52 -4.44 1.75 0.22
C PRO A 52 -4.36 2.95 -0.74
N MET A 53 -5.44 3.15 -1.51
CA MET A 53 -5.65 4.38 -2.28
C MET A 53 -5.62 5.62 -1.38
N LEU A 54 -5.07 6.72 -1.90
CA LEU A 54 -4.88 7.94 -1.11
C LEU A 54 -6.21 8.67 -0.87
N LYS A 55 -6.51 8.94 0.40
CA LYS A 55 -7.71 9.65 0.82
C LYS A 55 -7.59 11.17 0.61
N GLU A 56 -8.71 11.89 0.73
CA GLU A 56 -8.75 13.34 0.58
C GLU A 56 -7.75 14.03 1.54
N GLY A 57 -7.07 15.08 1.05
CA GLY A 57 -6.05 15.81 1.80
C GLY A 57 -4.68 15.11 1.91
N ALA A 58 -4.58 13.84 1.51
CA ALA A 58 -3.30 13.13 1.48
C ALA A 58 -2.33 13.73 0.45
N ASN A 59 -1.04 13.60 0.72
CA ASN A 59 0.00 13.97 -0.24
C ASN A 59 0.02 12.96 -1.39
N CYS A 60 -0.04 13.46 -2.61
CA CYS A 60 -0.02 12.64 -3.82
C CYS A 60 1.06 13.13 -4.79
N ARG A 61 1.42 12.28 -5.75
CA ARG A 61 2.34 12.65 -6.83
C ARG A 61 1.55 13.00 -8.09
N VAL A 62 1.70 14.24 -8.56
CA VAL A 62 1.08 14.70 -9.80
C VAL A 62 1.68 13.91 -10.97
N GLY A 63 0.82 13.38 -11.86
CA GLY A 63 1.27 12.58 -13.00
C GLY A 63 1.85 11.20 -12.62
N ASN A 64 1.42 10.63 -11.49
CA ASN A 64 1.82 9.27 -11.08
C ASN A 64 1.11 8.22 -11.92
N ALA A 65 1.54 8.03 -13.17
CA ALA A 65 1.05 6.96 -14.03
C ALA A 65 1.56 5.59 -13.55
N PRO A 66 0.76 4.52 -13.67
CA PRO A 66 1.24 3.17 -13.42
C PRO A 66 2.18 2.71 -14.55
N GLU A 67 3.12 1.82 -14.21
CA GLU A 67 4.16 1.35 -15.14
C GLU A 67 4.16 -0.19 -15.25
N ASP A 68 4.44 -0.68 -16.45
CA ASP A 68 4.74 -2.09 -16.71
C ASP A 68 6.25 -2.28 -16.72
N LYS A 69 6.75 -3.31 -16.02
CA LYS A 69 8.19 -3.50 -15.85
C LYS A 69 8.56 -4.94 -15.53
N ILE A 70 9.79 -5.30 -15.88
CA ILE A 70 10.46 -6.51 -15.37
C ILE A 70 11.55 -6.06 -14.41
N PHE A 71 11.48 -6.55 -13.17
CA PHE A 71 12.47 -6.34 -12.14
C PHE A 71 13.37 -7.56 -12.02
N TYR A 72 14.68 -7.33 -12.07
CA TYR A 72 15.69 -8.37 -11.92
C TYR A 72 16.26 -8.35 -10.51
N TYR A 73 16.22 -9.51 -9.85
CA TYR A 73 16.70 -9.74 -8.49
C TYR A 73 17.74 -10.88 -8.51
N PRO A 74 18.53 -11.05 -7.43
CA PRO A 74 19.50 -12.15 -7.36
C PRO A 74 18.86 -13.55 -7.43
N ASP A 75 17.60 -13.67 -7.01
CA ASP A 75 16.82 -14.91 -6.95
C ASP A 75 15.96 -15.16 -8.21
N GLY A 76 15.92 -14.22 -9.15
CA GLY A 76 15.12 -14.34 -10.37
C GLY A 76 14.56 -13.01 -10.85
N GLN A 77 13.50 -13.07 -11.65
CA GLN A 77 12.83 -11.88 -12.17
C GLN A 77 11.36 -11.86 -11.78
N ILE A 78 10.81 -10.66 -11.65
CA ILE A 78 9.38 -10.42 -11.44
C ILE A 78 8.89 -9.52 -12.55
N GLN A 79 7.86 -9.97 -13.27
CA GLN A 79 7.13 -9.15 -14.22
C GLN A 79 5.95 -8.51 -13.51
N THR A 80 5.83 -7.19 -13.64
CA THR A 80 4.75 -6.39 -13.05
C THR A 80 4.02 -5.61 -14.13
N THR A 81 2.72 -5.45 -13.95
CA THR A 81 1.84 -4.70 -14.86
C THR A 81 1.04 -3.71 -14.04
N GLY A 82 0.93 -2.46 -14.49
CA GLY A 82 0.07 -1.47 -13.86
C GLY A 82 0.51 -1.08 -12.43
N VAL A 83 1.80 -1.17 -12.09
CA VAL A 83 2.30 -0.92 -10.73
C VAL A 83 2.69 0.54 -10.55
N TYR A 84 2.28 1.14 -9.43
CA TYR A 84 2.61 2.52 -9.10
C TYR A 84 3.93 2.65 -8.34
N ARG A 85 4.61 3.77 -8.53
CA ARG A 85 5.85 4.05 -7.80
C ARG A 85 5.55 4.69 -6.45
N THR A 86 5.92 4.02 -5.36
CA THR A 86 5.90 4.50 -3.96
C THR A 86 4.53 4.80 -3.36
N LEU A 87 3.58 5.32 -4.13
CA LEU A 87 2.27 5.77 -3.66
C LEU A 87 1.19 5.29 -4.62
N CYS A 88 0.04 4.89 -4.07
CA CYS A 88 -1.17 4.72 -4.86
C CYS A 88 -1.69 6.03 -5.41
N PRO A 89 -2.55 5.99 -6.45
CA PRO A 89 -3.29 7.17 -6.87
C PRO A 89 -4.30 7.60 -5.78
N CYS A 90 -4.91 8.76 -5.98
CA CYS A 90 -6.02 9.19 -5.15
C CYS A 90 -7.22 8.25 -5.33
N ASP A 91 -7.99 8.07 -4.27
CA ASP A 91 -9.19 7.24 -4.26
C ASP A 91 -10.26 7.78 -5.22
N SER A 92 -11.28 6.96 -5.48
CA SER A 92 -12.37 7.25 -6.40
C SER A 92 -13.01 8.61 -6.12
N GLY A 93 -13.17 9.44 -7.16
CA GLY A 93 -13.72 10.79 -7.05
C GLY A 93 -12.73 11.88 -6.61
N LEU A 94 -11.47 11.53 -6.35
CA LEU A 94 -10.40 12.46 -6.02
C LEU A 94 -9.41 12.60 -7.18
N SER A 95 -8.85 13.80 -7.33
CA SER A 95 -7.75 14.06 -8.26
C SER A 95 -6.53 14.60 -7.53
N CYS A 96 -5.34 14.24 -8.02
CA CYS A 96 -4.09 14.78 -7.48
C CYS A 96 -3.83 16.18 -8.04
N ILE A 97 -4.17 17.21 -7.28
CA ILE A 97 -4.04 18.62 -7.66
C ILE A 97 -3.03 19.28 -6.72
N ARG A 98 -1.96 19.85 -7.29
CA ARG A 98 -0.87 20.51 -6.53
C ARG A 98 -0.31 19.65 -5.39
N GLY A 99 -0.20 18.34 -5.62
CA GLY A 99 0.34 17.39 -4.67
C GLY A 99 -0.60 16.99 -3.53
N LYS A 100 -1.90 17.31 -3.64
CA LYS A 100 -2.94 16.89 -2.69
C LYS A 100 -4.08 16.17 -3.41
N CYS A 101 -4.64 15.14 -2.77
CA CYS A 101 -5.89 14.55 -3.23
C CYS A 101 -7.05 15.47 -2.87
N ILE A 102 -7.78 15.94 -3.89
CA ILE A 102 -8.88 16.89 -3.75
C ILE A 102 -10.09 16.34 -4.51
N SER A 103 -11.28 16.47 -3.92
CA SER A 103 -12.54 16.14 -4.59
C SER A 103 -12.72 16.93 -5.87
N VAL A 104 -12.91 16.24 -6.98
CA VAL A 104 -13.37 16.87 -8.22
C VAL A 104 -14.88 16.99 -8.15
N LYS A 105 -15.39 18.21 -7.90
CA LYS A 105 -16.82 18.48 -8.03
C LYS A 105 -17.23 18.14 -9.46
N GLN A 106 -18.07 17.14 -9.64
CA GLN A 106 -18.76 16.88 -10.90
C GLN A 106 -19.63 18.11 -11.18
N PHE A 107 -19.31 18.84 -12.25
CA PHE A 107 -20.16 19.90 -12.78
C PHE A 107 -21.33 19.29 -13.55
#